data_AF-A0A498KM39-F1
#
_entry.id   AF-A0A498KM39-F1
#
_cell.length_a   1.000
_cell.length_b   1.000
_cell.length_c   1.000
_cell.angle_alpha   90.00
_cell.angle_beta   90.00
_cell.angle_gamma   90.00
#
_symmetry.space_group_name_H-M   'P 1'
#
loop_
_entity.id
_entity.type
_entity.pdbx_description
1 polymer ?
#
loop_
_entity_poly.entity_id
_entity_poly.type
_entity_poly.pdbx_seq_one_letter_code
_entity_poly.pdbx_strand_id
1 'polypeptide(L)'
;MTRCRGLQKIMVEGDSKLILEAVQGTDGVSRRVRKIIDDIKLIAKYFDFITWDHVYREANFVVDAVTDVAFQFGNLHIWDRSLSPAASSALSFDRVGLGCTRGFTL
;
A
#
# COMPACT_ATOMS: atom_id res chain seq x y z
N MET A 1 -5.24 4.96 9.56
CA MET A 1 -5.28 3.95 10.65
C MET A 1 -3.97 3.82 11.42
N THR A 2 -2.79 3.95 10.80
CA THR A 2 -1.46 3.77 11.44
C THR A 2 -1.18 4.76 12.58
N ARG A 3 -1.49 6.04 12.39
CA ARG A 3 -1.34 7.09 13.44
C ARG A 3 -2.17 6.83 14.69
N CYS A 4 -3.37 6.28 14.53
CA CYS A 4 -4.27 5.95 15.64
C CYS A 4 -3.79 4.77 16.50
N ARG A 5 -2.72 4.08 16.06
CA ARG A 5 -2.12 2.94 16.77
C ARG A 5 -0.78 3.26 17.44
N GLY A 6 -0.35 4.53 17.43
CA GLY A 6 0.90 4.96 18.08
C GLY A 6 2.19 4.46 17.41
N LEU A 7 2.10 3.98 16.16
CA LEU A 7 3.26 3.51 15.41
C LEU A 7 4.11 4.70 14.97
N GLN A 8 5.39 4.70 15.35
CA GLN A 8 6.35 5.79 15.05
C GLN A 8 7.39 5.43 14.01
N LYS A 9 7.63 4.12 13.81
CA LYS A 9 8.59 3.60 12.85
C LYS A 9 7.84 2.73 11.86
N ILE A 10 7.83 3.12 10.59
CA ILE A 10 7.08 2.40 9.56
C ILE A 10 7.93 2.15 8.31
N MET A 11 7.66 1.04 7.65
CA MET A 11 8.18 0.71 6.33
C MET A 11 6.99 0.69 5.38
N VAL A 12 7.08 1.42 4.28
CA VAL A 12 6.05 1.49 3.26
C VAL A 12 6.52 0.72 2.04
N GLU A 13 5.82 -0.36 1.74
CA GLU A 13 6.04 -1.17 0.55
C GLU A 13 5.04 -0.78 -0.54
N GLY A 14 5.49 -0.77 -1.79
CA GLY A 14 4.61 -0.56 -2.94
C GLY A 14 5.24 -1.04 -4.24
N ASP A 15 4.40 -1.39 -5.21
CA ASP A 15 4.83 -1.87 -6.52
C ASP A 15 5.02 -0.75 -7.56
N SER A 16 4.55 0.47 -7.24
CA SER A 16 4.72 1.64 -8.10
C SER A 16 6.02 2.39 -7.81
N LYS A 17 7.09 1.99 -8.49
CA LYS A 17 8.42 2.63 -8.41
C LYS A 17 8.36 4.15 -8.61
N LEU A 18 7.58 4.61 -9.60
CA LEU A 18 7.41 6.03 -9.89
C LEU A 18 6.82 6.82 -8.71
N ILE A 19 5.86 6.25 -7.99
CA ILE A 19 5.26 6.90 -6.81
C ILE A 19 6.24 6.92 -5.65
N LEU A 20 6.99 5.85 -5.43
CA LEU A 20 7.99 5.80 -4.35
C LEU A 20 9.11 6.82 -4.58
N GLU A 21 9.65 6.90 -5.79
CA GLU A 21 10.67 7.89 -6.17
C GLU A 21 10.14 9.33 -6.03
N ALA A 22 8.89 9.57 -6.45
CA ALA A 22 8.21 10.85 -6.30
C ALA A 22 8.09 11.32 -4.83
N VAL A 23 7.77 10.39 -3.94
CA VAL A 23 7.71 10.66 -2.49
C VAL A 23 9.11 10.94 -1.93
N GLN A 24 10.13 10.25 -2.42
CA GLN A 24 11.52 10.43 -1.99
C GLN A 24 12.20 11.68 -2.54
N GLY A 25 11.58 12.39 -3.50
CA GLY A 25 12.03 13.72 -3.93
C GLY A 25 12.58 13.83 -5.34
N THR A 26 12.27 12.88 -6.24
CA THR A 26 12.64 13.02 -7.65
C THR A 26 11.71 13.98 -8.39
N ASP A 27 12.30 14.87 -9.19
CA ASP A 27 11.58 15.82 -10.04
C ASP A 27 11.15 15.13 -11.34
N GLY A 28 9.84 14.85 -11.45
CA GLY A 28 9.26 14.24 -12.66
C GLY A 28 7.78 13.88 -12.57
N VAL A 29 7.14 14.18 -11.44
CA VAL A 29 5.80 13.69 -11.14
C VAL A 29 4.73 14.43 -11.95
N SER A 30 3.90 13.66 -12.63
CA SER A 30 2.69 14.17 -13.30
C SER A 30 1.85 15.02 -12.35
N ARG A 31 1.37 16.17 -12.83
CA ARG A 31 0.50 17.07 -12.07
C ARG A 31 -0.77 16.36 -11.55
N ARG A 32 -1.19 15.26 -12.19
CA ARG A 32 -2.37 14.47 -11.80
C ARG A 32 -2.22 13.82 -10.42
N VAL A 33 -1.03 13.38 -10.04
CA VAL A 33 -0.79 12.70 -8.75
C VAL A 33 -0.07 13.59 -7.74
N ARG A 34 0.33 14.81 -8.12
CA ARG A 34 1.06 15.73 -7.26
C ARG A 34 0.40 15.96 -5.90
N LYS A 35 -0.92 16.19 -5.89
CA LYS A 35 -1.68 16.36 -4.64
C LYS A 35 -1.57 15.13 -3.72
N ILE A 36 -1.66 13.93 -4.29
CA ILE A 36 -1.53 12.67 -3.55
C ILE A 36 -0.12 12.55 -2.97
N ILE A 37 0.93 12.89 -3.74
CA ILE A 37 2.31 12.90 -3.26
C ILE A 37 2.51 13.90 -2.13
N ASP A 38 1.94 15.10 -2.24
CA ASP A 38 2.03 16.13 -1.21
C ASP A 38 1.33 15.69 0.09
N ASP A 39 0.16 15.04 -0.02
CA ASP A 39 -0.56 14.47 1.12
C ASP A 39 0.23 13.32 1.78
N ILE A 40 0.84 12.43 0.98
CA ILE A 40 1.71 11.36 1.49
C ILE A 40 2.89 11.97 2.25
N LYS A 41 3.58 12.98 1.69
CA LYS A 41 4.69 13.69 2.34
C LYS A 41 4.25 14.39 3.62
N LEU A 42 3.05 14.98 3.63
CA LEU A 42 2.49 15.59 4.83
C LEU A 42 2.25 14.55 5.93
N ILE A 43 1.69 13.39 5.58
CA ILE A 43 1.44 12.28 6.52
C ILE A 43 2.75 11.67 7.02
N ALA A 44 3.76 11.55 6.16
CA ALA A 44 5.07 11.00 6.50
C ALA A 44 5.77 11.76 7.63
N LYS A 45 5.54 13.08 7.74
CA LYS A 45 6.11 13.94 8.80
C LYS A 45 5.66 13.57 10.22
N TYR A 46 4.61 12.76 10.38
CA TYR A 46 4.11 12.34 11.69
C TYR A 46 4.79 11.08 12.22
N PHE A 47 5.74 10.49 11.50
CA PHE A 47 6.48 9.31 11.91
C PHE A 47 7.95 9.69 12.19
N ASP A 48 8.49 9.23 13.32
CA ASP A 48 9.90 9.43 13.67
C ASP A 48 10.84 8.78 12.64
N PHE A 49 10.44 7.64 12.08
CA PHE A 49 11.21 6.93 11.07
C PHE A 49 10.31 6.32 10.00
N ILE A 50 10.66 6.57 8.74
CA ILE A 50 9.93 6.03 7.58
C ILE A 50 10.90 5.58 6.50
N THR A 51 10.72 4.36 6.01
CA THR A 51 11.40 3.82 4.83
C THR A 51 10.39 3.52 3.73
N TRP A 52 10.87 3.53 2.49
CA TRP A 52 10.06 3.32 1.29
C TRP A 52 10.75 2.26 0.45
N ASP A 53 10.13 1.10 0.31
CA ASP A 53 10.70 -0.03 -0.41
C ASP A 53 9.83 -0.40 -1.62
N HIS A 54 10.48 -0.49 -2.77
CA HIS A 54 9.84 -0.99 -3.97
C HIS A 54 9.81 -2.52 -3.92
N VAL A 55 8.63 -3.09 -4.10
CA VAL A 55 8.42 -4.54 -4.21
C VAL A 55 7.91 -4.90 -5.58
N TYR A 56 8.13 -6.15 -6.01
CA TYR A 56 7.49 -6.64 -7.21
C TYR A 56 5.98 -6.77 -7.00
N ARG A 57 5.20 -6.62 -8.07
CA ARG A 57 3.74 -6.69 -8.01
C ARG A 57 3.26 -8.02 -7.40
N GLU A 58 3.92 -9.12 -7.73
CA GLU A 58 3.62 -10.44 -7.17
C GLU A 58 3.80 -10.52 -5.65
N ALA A 59 4.65 -9.67 -5.06
CA ALA A 59 4.81 -9.55 -3.62
C ALA A 59 3.79 -8.58 -2.99
N ASN A 60 3.21 -7.67 -3.78
CA ASN A 60 2.16 -6.74 -3.33
C ASN A 60 0.73 -7.30 -3.49
N PHE A 61 0.60 -8.63 -3.63
CA PHE A 61 -0.63 -9.32 -4.01
C PHE A 61 -1.80 -9.09 -3.02
N VAL A 62 -1.52 -8.83 -1.74
CA VAL A 62 -2.55 -8.50 -0.75
C VAL A 62 -3.22 -7.18 -1.11
N VAL A 63 -2.45 -6.17 -1.52
CA VAL A 63 -2.97 -4.87 -1.94
C VAL A 63 -3.77 -5.00 -3.23
N ASP A 64 -3.32 -5.84 -4.16
CA ASP A 64 -4.08 -6.17 -5.38
C ASP A 64 -5.44 -6.80 -5.04
N ALA A 65 -5.47 -7.84 -4.20
CA ALA A 65 -6.71 -8.49 -3.77
C ALA A 65 -7.68 -7.53 -3.06
N VAL A 66 -7.14 -6.62 -2.23
CA VAL A 66 -7.93 -5.57 -1.59
C VAL A 66 -8.50 -4.60 -2.63
N THR A 67 -7.68 -4.20 -3.61
CA THR A 67 -8.05 -3.25 -4.66
C THR A 67 -9.09 -3.81 -5.61
N ASP A 68 -8.97 -5.09 -6.00
CA ASP A 68 -9.93 -5.79 -6.84
C ASP A 68 -11.32 -5.87 -6.19
N VAL A 69 -11.36 -6.07 -4.87
CA VAL A 69 -12.61 -6.01 -4.12
C VAL A 69 -13.11 -4.58 -4.04
N ALA A 70 -12.23 -3.59 -3.86
CA ALA A 70 -12.60 -2.18 -3.81
C ALA A 70 -13.29 -1.72 -5.10
N PHE A 71 -12.83 -2.19 -6.26
CA PHE A 71 -13.42 -1.84 -7.56
C PHE A 71 -14.86 -2.33 -7.75
N GLN A 72 -15.34 -3.26 -6.93
CA GLN A 72 -16.72 -3.72 -6.96
C GLN A 72 -17.69 -2.71 -6.33
N PHE A 73 -17.18 -1.70 -5.62
CA PHE A 73 -17.99 -0.65 -5.01
C PHE A 73 -17.98 0.62 -5.87
N GLY A 74 -19.17 1.12 -6.22
CA GLY A 74 -19.33 2.38 -6.98
C GLY A 74 -19.26 3.64 -6.13
N ASN A 75 -19.08 3.50 -4.82
CA ASN A 75 -19.13 4.58 -3.83
C ASN A 75 -18.10 4.37 -2.73
N LEU A 76 -17.94 5.38 -1.86
CA LEU A 76 -17.07 5.28 -0.69
C LEU A 76 -17.50 4.09 0.18
N HIS A 77 -16.58 3.16 0.36
CA HIS A 77 -16.77 1.98 1.21
C HIS A 77 -15.73 1.99 2.33
N ILE A 78 -16.16 1.67 3.56
CA ILE A 78 -15.30 1.59 4.73
C ILE A 78 -15.34 0.16 5.24
N TRP A 79 -14.20 -0.52 5.20
CA TRP A 79 -14.00 -1.77 5.92
C TRP A 79 -13.64 -1.47 7.37
N ASP A 80 -14.64 -1.52 8.25
CA ASP A 80 -14.40 -1.50 9.69
C ASP A 80 -14.23 -2.92 10.22
N ARG A 81 -13.10 -3.18 10.89
CA ARG A 81 -12.76 -4.44 11.60
C ARG A 81 -12.64 -5.73 10.78
N SER A 82 -13.15 -5.81 9.55
CA SER A 82 -13.06 -7.02 8.71
C SER A 82 -12.77 -6.71 7.25
N LEU A 83 -11.88 -7.52 6.64
CA LEU A 83 -11.68 -7.57 5.19
C LEU A 83 -12.71 -8.49 4.54
N SER A 84 -12.91 -8.33 3.23
CA SER A 84 -13.67 -9.30 2.44
C SER A 84 -12.99 -10.69 2.46
N PRO A 85 -13.72 -11.77 2.15
CA PRO A 85 -13.13 -13.12 2.14
C PRO A 85 -11.89 -13.24 1.26
N ALA A 86 -11.89 -12.66 0.06
CA ALA A 86 -10.76 -12.68 -0.86
C ALA A 86 -9.53 -11.96 -0.28
N ALA A 87 -9.70 -10.73 0.22
CA ALA A 87 -8.62 -9.96 0.84
C ALA A 87 -8.11 -10.59 2.15
N SER A 88 -9.01 -11.23 2.92
CA SER A 88 -8.65 -11.96 4.15
C SER A 88 -7.82 -13.21 3.85
N SER A 89 -8.16 -13.94 2.78
CA SER A 89 -7.37 -15.09 2.30
C SER A 89 -5.96 -14.67 1.89
N ALA A 90 -5.86 -13.61 1.08
CA ALA A 90 -4.59 -13.03 0.66
C ALA A 90 -3.72 -12.63 1.87
N LEU A 91 -4.27 -11.89 2.82
CA LEU A 91 -3.56 -11.48 4.04
C LEU A 91 -3.13 -12.67 4.89
N SER A 92 -3.95 -13.72 4.97
CA SER A 92 -3.62 -14.92 5.72
C SER A 92 -2.45 -15.67 5.07
N PHE A 93 -2.43 -15.75 3.75
CA PHE A 93 -1.32 -16.36 3.00
C PHE A 93 -0.01 -15.59 3.18
N ASP A 94 -0.05 -14.25 3.06
CA ASP A 94 1.11 -13.37 3.28
C ASP A 94 1.76 -13.58 4.66
N ARG A 95 0.92 -13.69 5.71
CA ARG A 95 1.38 -13.93 7.09
C ARG A 95 2.15 -15.23 7.29
N VAL A 96 1.94 -16.25 6.44
CA VAL A 96 2.70 -17.51 6.51
C VAL A 96 4.14 -17.29 6.04
N GLY A 97 4.42 -16.21 5.30
CA GLY A 97 5.78 -15.77 4.97
C GLY A 97 6.51 -16.66 3.97
N LEU A 98 5.78 -17.49 3.21
CA LEU A 98 6.38 -18.39 2.21
C LEU A 98 6.85 -17.67 0.94
N GLY A 99 6.52 -16.38 0.81
CA GLY A 99 6.80 -15.58 -0.38
C GLY A 99 5.98 -16.03 -1.59
N CYS A 100 6.05 -15.24 -2.66
CA CYS A 100 5.39 -15.53 -3.92
C CYS A 100 6.44 -15.70 -5.02
N THR A 101 6.37 -16.80 -5.75
CA THR A 101 7.18 -16.97 -6.96
C THR A 101 6.66 -16.08 -8.08
N ARG A 102 7.54 -15.69 -9.01
CA ARG A 102 7.14 -14.94 -10.21
C ARG A 102 6.04 -15.69 -10.99
N GLY A 103 4.96 -14.98 -11.36
CA GLY A 103 3.78 -15.59 -12.00
C GLY A 103 2.75 -16.18 -11.04
N PHE A 104 2.90 -15.97 -9.73
CA PHE A 104 1.87 -16.30 -8.75
C PHE A 104 0.57 -15.53 -9.03
N THR A 105 -0.57 -16.22 -8.92
CA THR A 105 -1.91 -15.64 -8.98
C THR A 105 -2.70 -16.22 -7.81
N LEU A 106 -3.40 -15.35 -7.08
CA LEU A 106 -4.29 -15.73 -5.98
C LEU A 106 -5.57 -16.41 -6.45
#